data_AF-A0A8T5EXI6-F1
#
_entry.id   AF-A0A8T5EXI6-F1
#
_cell.length_a   1.000
_cell.length_b   1.000
_cell.length_c   1.000
_cell.angle_alpha   90.00
_cell.angle_beta   90.00
_cell.angle_gamma   90.00
#
_symmetry.space_group_name_H-M   'P 1'
#
loop_
_entity.id
_entity.type
_entity.pdbx_description
1 polymer ?
#
loop_
_entity_poly.entity_id
_entity_poly.type
_entity_poly.pdbx_seq_one_letter_code
_entity_poly.pdbx_strand_id
1 'polypeptide(L)' 'SDYNQLMSFVKRLRPKLRRVLVNHGERSKSENLAMNIRRTYKLAAHYPQVQEAIKLF' A
#
# COMPACT_ATOMS: atom_id res chain seq x y z
N SER A 1 -10.15 10.90 3.68
CA SER A 1 -8.94 10.59 4.46
C SER A 1 -7.74 10.86 3.60
N ASP A 2 -7.08 11.98 3.85
CA ASP A 2 -6.13 12.59 2.92
C ASP A 2 -4.89 11.72 2.71
N TYR A 3 -4.34 11.70 1.50
CA TYR A 3 -3.12 10.97 1.13
C TYR A 3 -1.99 11.08 2.17
N ASN A 4 -1.84 12.27 2.75
CA ASN A 4 -0.85 12.56 3.78
C ASN A 4 -1.08 11.78 5.09
N GLN A 5 -2.33 11.54 5.46
CA GLN A 5 -2.68 10.72 6.63
C GLN A 5 -2.33 9.26 6.39
N LEU A 6 -2.61 8.73 5.20
CA LEU A 6 -2.22 7.36 4.81
C LEU A 6 -0.71 7.17 4.80
N MET A 7 0.04 8.12 4.22
CA MET A 7 1.50 8.08 4.23
C MET A 7 2.06 8.18 5.66
N SER A 8 1.48 9.06 6.49
CA SER A 8 1.87 9.18 7.90
C SER A 8 1.53 7.92 8.70
N PHE A 9 0.42 7.25 8.40
CA PHE A 9 0.06 5.97 9.00
C PHE A 9 1.10 4.90 8.66
N VAL A 10 1.42 4.72 7.37
CA VAL A 10 2.46 3.78 6.90
C VAL A 10 3.82 4.09 7.53
N LYS A 11 4.18 5.37 7.68
CA LYS A 11 5.42 5.81 8.35
C LYS A 11 5.48 5.42 9.83
N ARG A 12 4.35 5.45 10.53
CA ARG A 12 4.26 5.18 11.98
C ARG A 12 4.23 3.68 12.31
N LEU A 13 3.87 2.82 11.36
CA LEU A 13 3.86 1.38 11.57
C LEU A 13 5.30 0.85 11.77
N ARG A 14 5.55 0.36 12.98
CA ARG A 14 6.77 -0.35 13.39
C ARG A 14 6.36 -1.71 14.00
N PRO A 15 7.13 -2.80 13.78
CA PRO A 15 8.39 -2.91 13.02
C PRO A 15 8.21 -2.72 11.50
N LYS A 16 9.32 -2.55 10.75
CA LYS A 16 9.30 -2.29 9.29
C LYS A 16 8.40 -3.31 8.57
N LEU A 17 7.24 -2.84 8.09
CA LEU A 17 6.32 -3.63 7.27
C LEU A 17 7.07 -4.26 6.10
N ARG A 18 6.85 -5.54 5.81
CA ARG A 18 7.47 -6.22 4.65
C ARG A 18 6.66 -6.05 3.37
N ARG A 19 5.34 -5.92 3.50
CA ARG A 19 4.38 -5.82 2.38
C ARG A 19 3.19 -4.96 2.81
N VAL A 20 2.67 -4.14 1.89
CA VAL A 20 1.48 -3.31 2.09
C VAL A 20 0.45 -3.69 1.03
N LEU A 21 -0.78 -3.98 1.43
CA LEU A 21 -1.89 -4.24 0.52
C LEU A 21 -2.82 -3.03 0.52
N VAL A 22 -3.01 -2.44 -0.65
CA VAL A 22 -3.93 -1.32 -0.83
C VAL A 22 -5.14 -1.89 -1.56
N ASN A 23 -6.31 -1.92 -0.91
CA ASN A 23 -7.54 -2.46 -1.51
C ASN A 23 -8.66 -1.40 -1.59
N HIS A 24 -8.38 -0.15 -1.22
CA HIS A 24 -9.41 0.87 -1.10
C HIS A 24 -9.12 2.10 -1.98
N GLY A 25 -10.07 2.40 -2.88
CA GLY A 25 -10.00 3.53 -3.81
C GLY A 25 -10.26 3.11 -5.27
N GLU A 26 -10.53 4.10 -6.13
CA GLU A 26 -10.48 3.93 -7.58
C GLU A 26 -9.10 3.38 -7.99
N ARG A 27 -9.09 2.46 -8.97
CA ARG A 27 -7.86 1.77 -9.44
C ARG A 27 -6.67 2.73 -9.62
N SER A 28 -6.89 3.87 -10.28
CA SER A 28 -5.85 4.88 -10.53
C SER A 28 -5.28 5.48 -9.24
N LYS A 29 -6.13 5.78 -8.25
CA LYS A 29 -5.70 6.34 -6.95
C LYS A 29 -4.95 5.29 -6.13
N SER A 30 -5.43 4.05 -6.10
CA SER A 30 -4.80 2.97 -5.34
C SER A 30 -3.45 2.56 -5.95
N GLU A 31 -3.34 2.50 -7.28
CA GLU A 31 -2.07 2.26 -7.98
C GLU A 31 -1.06 3.38 -7.70
N ASN A 32 -1.50 4.65 -7.76
CA ASN A 32 -0.63 5.79 -7.47
C ASN A 32 -0.14 5.78 -6.01
N LEU A 33 -1.03 5.47 -5.06
CA LEU A 33 -0.65 5.32 -3.65
C LEU A 33 0.35 4.17 -3.45
N ALA A 34 0.11 3.00 -4.05
CA ALA A 34 1.02 1.86 -3.97
C ALA A 34 2.40 2.20 -4.57
N MET A 35 2.43 2.90 -5.71
CA MET A 35 3.67 3.34 -6.35
C MET A 35 4.44 4.33 -5.45
N ASN A 36 3.75 5.30 -4.83
CA ASN A 36 4.36 6.24 -3.91
C ASN A 36 4.90 5.55 -2.64
N ILE A 37 4.15 4.64 -2.03
CA ILE A 37 4.62 3.85 -0.87
C ILE A 37 5.87 3.04 -1.25
N ARG A 38 5.87 2.41 -2.43
CA ARG A 38 7.00 1.64 -2.94
C ARG A 38 8.24 2.50 -3.17
N ARG A 39 8.08 3.71 -3.71
CA ARG A 39 9.20 4.66 -3.92
C ARG A 39 9.73 5.22 -2.60
N THR A 40 8.86 5.68 -1.70
CA THR A 40 9.24 6.35 -0.46
C THR A 40 9.81 5.38 0.58
N TYR A 41 9.17 4.22 0.75
CA TYR A 41 9.53 3.28 1.82
C TYR A 41 10.30 2.05 1.33
N LYS A 42 10.50 1.90 0.01
CA LYS A 42 11.11 0.71 -0.62
C LYS A 42 10.40 -0.60 -0.25
N LEU A 43 9.09 -0.52 -0.01
CA LEU A 43 8.24 -1.65 0.38
C LEU A 43 7.46 -2.22 -0.81
N ALA A 44 7.19 -3.52 -0.78
CA ALA A 44 6.30 -4.15 -1.74
C ALA A 44 4.85 -3.73 -1.45
N ALA A 45 4.32 -2.79 -2.23
CA ALA A 45 2.92 -2.41 -2.21
C ALA A 45 2.18 -3.08 -3.37
N HIS A 46 1.12 -3.82 -3.08
CA HIS A 46 0.31 -4.51 -4.09
C HIS A 46 -1.15 -4.05 -4.02
N TYR A 47 -1.74 -3.88 -5.20
CA TYR A 47 -3.18 -3.75 -5.40
C TYR A 47 -3.69 -5.07 -6.00
N PRO A 48 -4.21 -6.01 -5.18
CA PRO A 48 -4.82 -7.22 -5.71
C PRO A 48 -6.08 -6.88 -6.52
N GLN A 49 -6.24 -7.52 -7.67
CA GLN A 49 -7.50 -7.52 -8.39
C GLN A 49 -8.56 -8.35 -7.64
N VAL A 50 -9.83 -8.03 -7.87
CA VAL A 50 -10.94 -8.81 -7.33
C VAL A 50 -10.79 -10.26 -7.86
N GLN A 51 -10.73 -11.23 -6.94
CA GLN A 51 -10.42 -12.66 -7.17
C GLN A 51 -8.91 -13.04 -7.25
N GLU A 52 -7.96 -12.14 -7.01
CA GLU A 52 -6.56 -12.54 -6.81
C GLU A 52 -6.35 -13.10 -5.39
N ALA A 53 -5.68 -14.25 -5.30
CA ALA A 53 -5.21 -14.82 -4.06
C ALA A 53 -3.73 -14.45 -3.83
N ILE A 54 -3.44 -13.71 -2.76
CA ILE A 54 -2.05 -13.40 -2.35
C ILE A 54 -1.64 -14.38 -1.26
N LYS A 55 -0.64 -15.23 -1.54
CA LYS A 55 0.00 -16.06 -0.53
C LYS A 55 0.85 -15.17 0.40
N LEU A 56 0.45 -15.10 1.67
CA LEU A 56 1.14 -14.32 2.69
C LEU A 56 2.31 -15.10 3.32
N PHE A 57 2.22 -16.44 3.35
CA PHE A 57 3.22 -17.38 3.87
C PHE A 57 3.12 -18.71 3.11
#